data_AF-A0A7J8VXM1-F1
#
_entry.id   AF-A0A7J8VXM1-F1
#
_cell.length_a   1.000
_cell.length_b   1.000
_cell.length_c   1.000
_cell.angle_alpha   90.00
_cell.angle_beta   90.00
_cell.angle_gamma   90.00
#
_symmetry.space_group_name_H-M   'P 1'
#
loop_
_entity.id
_entity.type
_entity.pdbx_description
1 polymer ?
#
loop_
_entity_poly.entity_id
_entity_poly.type
_entity_poly.pdbx_seq_one_letter_code
_entity_poly.pdbx_strand_id
1 'polypeptide(L)'
;RSPVSGEGHSHLLPGGFNSLWCSETRVVEEFQMNQPIPPYLFAFAVGELGFREVGPRTRVYSEAVNSVLDAAAKEFAGTEEMIRQGEKLFGDYDWERFDLLVLPPSFPYGGMENPRMVFLTPTVIKGDASGAQVVAHELAHSWTGNLITNMNNEHFWLNEGFTTYAERRIVEAVQGEDRAILNTGIGWKGLNEEMERFKDNLEFTKLKNNQEGVDPDAVYSEVPYEKGFQFLWRIERQIGRPAFDEFIKKYIATFKFKSIDTHTFLKFLKANVPGTEKEIDLVLWTEGTGIPPDAYEPVSNLYTKIVSLANEFKLGRMPREDEVADWRGQEWELYLENLPKIIEASQVLALDERYRLSESKDYEVKVAFLQLAIMSQCRNFYGEVEKTLKEVGRMKYLRPLYRALVQGKEEDKILAKRVFSEARECYHPIARGVVESIFAKHL
;
A
#
# COMPACT_ATOMS: atom_id res chain seq x y z
N ARG A 1 -21.65 5.50 -28.43
CA ARG A 1 -20.50 4.55 -28.53
C ARG A 1 -21.09 3.18 -28.85
N SER A 2 -20.54 2.44 -29.81
CA SER A 2 -20.89 1.02 -29.95
C SER A 2 -20.46 0.28 -28.67
N PRO A 3 -21.24 -0.67 -28.15
CA PRO A 3 -20.85 -1.42 -26.96
C PRO A 3 -19.49 -2.09 -27.19
N VAL A 4 -18.59 -1.95 -26.21
CA VAL A 4 -17.40 -2.79 -26.15
C VAL A 4 -17.92 -4.18 -25.83
N SER A 5 -17.85 -5.10 -26.81
CA SER A 5 -18.22 -6.49 -26.61
C SER A 5 -17.25 -7.12 -25.61
N GLY A 6 -17.62 -7.10 -24.33
CA GLY A 6 -17.11 -8.07 -23.38
C GLY A 6 -17.52 -9.45 -23.87
N GLU A 7 -16.60 -10.41 -23.82
CA GLU A 7 -16.86 -11.82 -24.06
C GLU A 7 -17.71 -12.41 -22.91
N GLY A 8 -18.93 -11.90 -22.76
CA GLY A 8 -19.99 -12.52 -21.99
C GLY A 8 -20.93 -13.18 -22.98
N HIS A 9 -21.15 -14.49 -22.85
CA HIS A 9 -22.16 -15.19 -23.63
C HIS A 9 -23.53 -14.55 -23.41
N SER A 10 -23.99 -13.76 -24.38
CA SER A 10 -25.33 -13.17 -24.36
C SER A 10 -26.37 -14.27 -24.59
N HIS A 11 -26.88 -14.86 -23.53
CA HIS A 11 -28.10 -15.66 -23.61
C HIS A 11 -29.30 -14.73 -23.77
N LEU A 12 -29.65 -14.48 -25.04
CA LEU A 12 -30.88 -13.79 -25.42
C LEU A 12 -32.09 -14.66 -25.04
N LEU A 13 -32.70 -14.39 -23.88
CA LEU A 13 -34.05 -14.85 -23.59
C LEU A 13 -35.08 -13.98 -24.33
N PRO A 14 -36.08 -14.55 -25.03
CA PRO A 14 -37.10 -13.76 -25.70
C PRO A 14 -38.01 -13.09 -24.66
N GLY A 15 -37.93 -11.76 -24.55
CA GLY A 15 -38.78 -10.94 -23.66
C GLY A 15 -38.13 -10.44 -22.36
N GLY A 16 -36.81 -10.36 -22.29
CA GLY A 16 -36.06 -10.01 -21.07
C GLY A 16 -35.97 -8.52 -20.73
N PHE A 17 -35.76 -8.25 -19.44
CA PHE A 17 -35.61 -6.97 -18.73
C PHE A 17 -34.87 -5.81 -19.45
N ASN A 18 -34.06 -6.06 -20.48
CA ASN A 18 -33.23 -5.07 -21.14
C ASN A 18 -33.99 -3.94 -21.87
N SER A 19 -35.24 -4.16 -22.30
CA SER A 19 -36.00 -3.10 -23.00
C SER A 19 -36.49 -1.97 -22.10
N LEU A 20 -36.51 -2.17 -20.77
CA LEU A 20 -36.94 -1.15 -19.80
C LEU A 20 -35.81 -0.22 -19.35
N TRP A 21 -34.56 -0.67 -19.45
CA TRP A 21 -33.40 0.03 -18.88
C TRP A 21 -32.45 0.60 -19.94
N CYS A 22 -32.51 0.12 -21.19
CA CYS A 22 -31.76 0.68 -22.30
C CYS A 22 -32.49 1.89 -22.92
N SER A 23 -31.74 2.96 -23.19
CA SER A 23 -32.18 4.10 -24.01
C SER A 23 -31.04 4.53 -24.94
N GLU A 24 -31.28 5.45 -25.88
CA GLU A 24 -30.20 5.98 -26.73
C GLU A 24 -29.03 6.59 -25.94
N THR A 25 -29.29 7.02 -24.69
CA THR A 25 -28.32 7.64 -23.81
C THR A 25 -27.83 6.73 -22.68
N ARG A 26 -28.32 5.49 -22.57
CA ARG A 26 -28.02 4.57 -21.47
C ARG A 26 -27.63 3.20 -21.98
N VAL A 27 -26.43 2.77 -21.57
CA VAL A 27 -25.93 1.41 -21.74
C VAL A 27 -26.20 0.63 -20.47
N VAL A 28 -26.60 -0.64 -20.60
CA VAL A 28 -26.73 -1.60 -19.51
C VAL A 28 -25.64 -2.64 -19.71
N GLU A 29 -24.79 -2.81 -18.69
CA GLU A 29 -23.78 -3.87 -18.64
C GLU A 29 -24.10 -4.79 -17.47
N GLU A 30 -23.98 -6.09 -17.71
CA GLU A 30 -24.22 -7.13 -16.72
C GLU A 30 -22.89 -7.76 -16.32
N PHE A 31 -22.63 -7.84 -15.02
CA PHE A 31 -21.42 -8.43 -14.45
C PHE A 31 -21.82 -9.60 -13.54
N GLN A 32 -21.01 -10.66 -13.56
CA GLN A 32 -21.21 -11.83 -12.73
C GLN A 32 -19.90 -12.21 -12.03
N MET A 33 -19.93 -12.27 -10.70
CA MET A 33 -18.86 -12.84 -9.88
C MET A 33 -19.34 -14.19 -9.36
N ASN A 34 -18.80 -15.28 -9.91
CA ASN A 34 -19.18 -16.65 -9.53
C ASN A 34 -18.51 -17.10 -8.23
N GLN A 35 -17.33 -16.56 -7.95
CA GLN A 35 -16.58 -16.81 -6.72
C GLN A 35 -17.24 -16.05 -5.55
N PRO A 36 -17.52 -16.69 -4.40
CA PRO A 36 -18.09 -15.99 -3.25
C PRO A 36 -17.06 -15.00 -2.69
N ILE A 37 -17.49 -13.76 -2.48
CA ILE A 37 -16.65 -12.68 -1.94
C ILE A 37 -17.36 -11.97 -0.79
N PRO A 38 -16.62 -11.48 0.23
CA PRO A 38 -17.17 -10.57 1.22
C PRO A 38 -17.60 -9.23 0.58
N PRO A 39 -18.64 -8.54 1.10
CA PRO A 39 -19.18 -7.34 0.47
C PRO A 39 -18.21 -6.17 0.30
N TYR A 40 -17.17 -6.04 1.13
CA TYR A 40 -16.19 -4.94 1.01
C TYR A 40 -15.35 -5.02 -0.28
N LEU A 41 -15.31 -6.19 -0.91
CA LEU A 41 -14.62 -6.40 -2.19
C LEU A 41 -15.49 -6.04 -3.40
N PHE A 42 -16.78 -5.79 -3.22
CA PHE A 42 -17.62 -5.26 -4.29
C PHE A 42 -17.12 -3.87 -4.69
N ALA A 43 -16.75 -3.72 -5.95
CA ALA A 43 -16.37 -2.46 -6.54
C ALA A 43 -17.04 -2.26 -7.89
N PHE A 44 -17.22 -0.99 -8.24
CA PHE A 44 -17.65 -0.60 -9.57
C PHE A 44 -17.01 0.75 -9.90
N ALA A 45 -16.72 0.96 -11.18
CA ALA A 45 -16.25 2.22 -11.72
C ALA A 45 -16.97 2.48 -13.04
N VAL A 46 -17.36 3.73 -13.27
CA VAL A 46 -18.00 4.17 -14.52
C VAL A 46 -17.29 5.43 -14.97
N GLY A 47 -16.84 5.44 -16.21
CA GLY A 47 -16.13 6.57 -16.79
C GLY A 47 -15.81 6.36 -18.26
N GLU A 48 -15.11 7.33 -18.85
CA GLU A 48 -14.51 7.17 -20.16
C GLU A 48 -13.22 6.36 -20.05
N LEU A 49 -13.37 5.03 -20.05
CA LEU A 49 -12.26 4.10 -19.83
C LEU A 49 -11.74 3.54 -21.16
N GLY A 50 -10.41 3.54 -21.30
CA GLY A 50 -9.68 2.76 -22.30
C GLY A 50 -8.83 1.68 -21.63
N PHE A 51 -8.19 0.82 -22.43
CA PHE A 51 -7.32 -0.22 -21.89
C PHE A 51 -6.10 -0.52 -22.77
N ARG A 52 -5.14 -1.23 -22.17
CA ARG A 52 -4.02 -1.92 -22.83
C ARG A 52 -3.90 -3.34 -22.25
N GLU A 53 -3.53 -4.30 -23.09
CA GLU A 53 -3.10 -5.62 -22.62
C GLU A 53 -1.66 -5.52 -22.11
N VAL A 54 -1.38 -6.04 -20.92
CA VAL A 54 -0.03 -6.09 -20.33
C VAL A 54 0.41 -7.51 -19.97
N GLY A 55 -0.47 -8.49 -20.19
CA GLY A 55 -0.20 -9.91 -19.99
C GLY A 55 -1.31 -10.77 -20.59
N PRO A 56 -1.18 -12.12 -20.53
CA PRO A 56 -2.16 -13.04 -21.11
C PRO A 56 -3.53 -13.00 -20.40
N ARG A 57 -3.59 -12.46 -19.18
CA ARG A 57 -4.77 -12.38 -18.32
C ARG A 57 -4.87 -11.07 -17.53
N THR A 58 -4.19 -10.03 -18.02
CA THR A 58 -4.08 -8.73 -17.34
C THR A 58 -4.20 -7.61 -18.37
N ARG A 59 -5.24 -6.81 -18.19
CA ARG A 59 -5.40 -5.48 -18.78
C ARG A 59 -5.10 -4.43 -17.75
N VAL A 60 -4.58 -3.31 -18.20
CA VAL A 60 -4.64 -2.06 -17.47
C VAL A 60 -5.67 -1.14 -18.09
N TYR A 61 -6.60 -0.69 -17.27
CA TYR A 61 -7.63 0.29 -17.56
C TYR A 61 -7.25 1.63 -16.94
N SER A 62 -7.63 2.72 -17.60
CA SER A 62 -7.58 4.07 -17.06
C SER A 62 -8.51 4.98 -17.89
N GLU A 63 -8.51 6.28 -17.61
CA GLU A 63 -9.11 7.27 -18.51
C GLU A 63 -8.62 7.05 -19.94
N ALA A 64 -9.49 7.25 -20.94
CA ALA A 64 -9.20 6.98 -22.35
C ALA A 64 -8.24 8.01 -23.01
N VAL A 65 -7.14 8.29 -22.31
CA VAL A 65 -6.05 9.16 -22.73
C VAL A 65 -4.84 8.29 -23.05
N ASN A 66 -4.42 8.27 -24.31
CA ASN A 66 -3.36 7.36 -24.78
C ASN A 66 -2.07 7.46 -23.96
N SER A 67 -1.63 8.68 -23.61
CA SER A 67 -0.40 8.85 -22.82
C SER A 67 -0.49 8.24 -21.42
N VAL A 68 -1.67 8.27 -20.78
CA VAL A 68 -1.90 7.68 -19.45
C VAL A 68 -1.92 6.15 -19.59
N LEU A 69 -2.65 5.62 -20.57
CA LEU A 69 -2.72 4.19 -20.84
C LEU A 69 -1.36 3.59 -21.18
N ASP A 70 -0.57 4.26 -22.02
CA ASP A 70 0.76 3.79 -22.42
C ASP A 70 1.76 3.86 -21.26
N ALA A 71 1.67 4.90 -20.41
CA ALA A 71 2.48 5.00 -19.20
C ALA A 71 2.13 3.89 -18.20
N ALA A 72 0.85 3.64 -17.96
CA ALA A 72 0.38 2.57 -17.09
C ALA A 72 0.77 1.18 -17.63
N ALA A 73 0.63 0.97 -18.95
CA ALA A 73 1.03 -0.29 -19.58
C ALA A 73 2.53 -0.56 -19.44
N LYS A 74 3.36 0.48 -19.58
CA LYS A 74 4.80 0.38 -19.35
C LYS A 74 5.13 0.08 -17.89
N GLU A 75 4.46 0.75 -16.95
CA GLU A 75 4.69 0.55 -15.51
C GLU A 75 4.37 -0.89 -15.08
N PHE A 76 3.29 -1.47 -15.60
CA PHE A 76 2.76 -2.76 -15.17
C PHE A 76 3.07 -3.92 -16.12
N ALA A 77 4.03 -3.77 -17.03
CA ALA A 77 4.42 -4.83 -17.97
C ALA A 77 4.96 -6.10 -17.26
N GLY A 78 5.41 -5.99 -16.01
CA GLY A 78 5.93 -7.10 -15.21
C GLY A 78 4.87 -7.92 -14.45
N THR A 79 3.59 -7.56 -14.52
CA THR A 79 2.54 -8.16 -13.68
C THR A 79 2.39 -9.67 -13.87
N GLU A 80 2.43 -10.18 -15.10
CA GLU A 80 2.28 -11.63 -15.34
C GLU A 80 3.38 -12.45 -14.67
N GLU A 81 4.63 -11.95 -14.61
CA GLU A 81 5.69 -12.65 -13.90
C GLU A 81 5.43 -12.72 -12.40
N MET A 82 4.88 -11.65 -11.81
CA MET A 82 4.46 -11.66 -10.41
C MET A 82 3.36 -12.70 -10.17
N ILE A 83 2.36 -12.80 -11.06
CA ILE A 83 1.29 -13.80 -10.93
C ILE A 83 1.88 -15.21 -10.99
N ARG A 84 2.78 -15.50 -11.94
CA ARG A 84 3.42 -16.82 -12.05
C ARG A 84 4.24 -17.20 -10.82
N GLN A 85 4.97 -16.24 -10.23
CA GLN A 85 5.72 -16.49 -9.00
C GLN A 85 4.77 -16.68 -7.82
N GLY A 86 3.72 -15.86 -7.70
CA GLY A 86 2.65 -16.04 -6.72
C GLY A 86 2.02 -17.43 -6.80
N GLU A 87 1.69 -17.92 -8.01
CA GLU A 87 1.11 -19.25 -8.21
C GLU A 87 2.04 -20.38 -7.76
N LYS A 88 3.34 -20.28 -8.04
CA LYS A 88 4.34 -21.27 -7.58
C LYS A 88 4.43 -21.31 -6.05
N LEU A 89 4.34 -20.15 -5.41
CA LEU A 89 4.47 -19.98 -3.97
C LEU A 89 3.21 -20.40 -3.22
N PHE A 90 2.03 -20.01 -3.71
CA PHE A 90 0.78 -20.00 -2.94
C PHE A 90 -0.35 -20.86 -3.53
N GLY A 91 -0.16 -21.41 -4.73
CA GLY A 91 -1.15 -22.21 -5.44
C GLY A 91 -1.87 -21.41 -6.53
N ASP A 92 -2.74 -22.07 -7.29
CA ASP A 92 -3.37 -21.51 -8.49
C ASP A 92 -4.08 -20.16 -8.25
N TYR A 93 -4.09 -19.30 -9.28
CA TYR A 93 -4.84 -18.05 -9.26
C TYR A 93 -6.31 -18.28 -9.64
N ASP A 94 -7.21 -18.18 -8.67
CA ASP A 94 -8.61 -18.63 -8.78
C ASP A 94 -9.62 -17.61 -9.37
N TRP A 95 -9.14 -16.47 -9.87
CA TRP A 95 -10.02 -15.36 -10.25
C TRP A 95 -10.12 -15.12 -11.77
N GLU A 96 -9.62 -16.04 -12.60
CA GLU A 96 -9.64 -15.97 -14.08
C GLU A 96 -8.73 -14.88 -14.67
N ARG A 97 -8.97 -13.60 -14.34
CA ARG A 97 -8.20 -12.43 -14.78
C ARG A 97 -7.73 -11.63 -13.58
N PHE A 98 -6.60 -10.96 -13.75
CA PHE A 98 -6.07 -9.97 -12.81
C PHE A 98 -5.92 -8.66 -13.57
N ASP A 99 -7.00 -7.89 -13.70
CA ASP A 99 -6.96 -6.59 -14.37
C ASP A 99 -6.68 -5.47 -13.35
N LEU A 100 -6.11 -4.37 -13.84
CA LEU A 100 -5.75 -3.18 -13.06
C LEU A 100 -6.57 -1.99 -13.55
N LEU A 101 -7.12 -1.18 -12.66
CA LEU A 101 -7.77 0.10 -12.96
C LEU A 101 -7.02 1.24 -12.28
N VAL A 102 -6.34 2.05 -13.09
CA VAL A 102 -5.76 3.31 -12.61
C VAL A 102 -6.85 4.37 -12.53
N LEU A 103 -7.20 4.72 -11.29
CA LEU A 103 -8.22 5.69 -10.96
C LEU A 103 -7.74 7.15 -11.13
N PRO A 104 -8.65 8.13 -11.02
CA PRO A 104 -8.27 9.53 -10.92
C PRO A 104 -7.42 9.84 -9.67
N PRO A 105 -6.67 10.97 -9.66
CA PRO A 105 -5.78 11.32 -8.55
C PRO A 105 -6.45 11.49 -7.18
N SER A 106 -7.78 11.61 -7.12
CA SER A 106 -8.54 11.72 -5.88
C SER A 106 -8.63 10.43 -5.06
N PHE A 107 -8.23 9.28 -5.63
CA PHE A 107 -8.24 7.99 -4.92
C PHE A 107 -7.39 8.05 -3.63
N PRO A 108 -7.95 7.71 -2.46
CA PRO A 108 -7.31 8.00 -1.17
C PRO A 108 -6.23 6.98 -0.75
N TYR A 109 -6.16 5.82 -1.42
CA TYR A 109 -5.27 4.70 -1.07
C TYR A 109 -4.16 4.47 -2.10
N GLY A 110 -3.27 3.50 -1.83
CA GLY A 110 -2.31 2.99 -2.81
C GLY A 110 -2.99 2.08 -3.83
N GLY A 111 -3.68 1.05 -3.36
CA GLY A 111 -4.55 0.21 -4.14
C GLY A 111 -5.75 -0.28 -3.33
N MET A 112 -6.59 -1.09 -3.97
CA MET A 112 -7.64 -1.89 -3.37
C MET A 112 -7.76 -3.19 -4.16
N GLU A 113 -7.76 -4.31 -3.44
CA GLU A 113 -7.61 -5.68 -3.91
C GLU A 113 -8.88 -6.26 -4.54
N ASN A 114 -9.74 -5.42 -5.13
CA ASN A 114 -11.02 -5.85 -5.68
C ASN A 114 -10.81 -7.01 -6.67
N PRO A 115 -11.42 -8.20 -6.44
CA PRO A 115 -11.12 -9.39 -7.22
C PRO A 115 -11.36 -9.14 -8.70
N ARG A 116 -10.39 -9.56 -9.52
CA ARG A 116 -10.33 -9.38 -10.97
C ARG A 116 -10.07 -7.95 -11.46
N MET A 117 -10.19 -6.93 -10.62
CA MET A 117 -10.08 -5.53 -11.01
C MET A 117 -9.48 -4.68 -9.90
N VAL A 118 -8.17 -4.80 -9.69
CA VAL A 118 -7.44 -4.04 -8.67
C VAL A 118 -7.53 -2.55 -8.97
N PHE A 119 -8.00 -1.76 -8.02
CA PHE A 119 -7.98 -0.30 -8.15
C PHE A 119 -6.63 0.23 -7.72
N LEU A 120 -6.06 1.16 -8.47
CA LEU A 120 -4.75 1.76 -8.21
C LEU A 120 -4.82 3.28 -8.28
N THR A 121 -4.07 3.95 -7.41
CA THR A 121 -3.80 5.39 -7.55
C THR A 121 -2.94 5.65 -8.80
N PRO A 122 -3.10 6.79 -9.51
CA PRO A 122 -2.20 7.11 -10.62
C PRO A 122 -0.78 7.42 -10.14
N THR A 123 -0.61 7.65 -8.83
CA THR A 123 0.69 7.95 -8.22
C THR A 123 1.63 6.74 -8.12
N VAL A 124 1.16 5.52 -8.47
CA VAL A 124 2.04 4.36 -8.70
C VAL A 124 2.61 4.31 -10.11
N ILE A 125 2.20 5.19 -11.05
CA ILE A 125 2.84 5.29 -12.36
C ILE A 125 4.09 6.17 -12.22
N LYS A 126 5.21 5.56 -11.85
CA LYS A 126 6.49 6.25 -11.56
C LYS A 126 7.37 6.42 -12.79
N GLY A 127 7.23 5.52 -13.77
CA GLY A 127 7.96 5.51 -15.03
C GLY A 127 9.18 4.59 -15.06
N ASP A 128 9.50 3.94 -13.93
CA ASP A 128 10.65 3.05 -13.72
C ASP A 128 10.24 1.63 -13.28
N ALA A 129 8.95 1.31 -13.34
CA ALA A 129 8.34 0.04 -12.90
C ALA A 129 8.40 -0.24 -11.40
N SER A 130 8.91 0.69 -10.57
CA SER A 130 8.93 0.50 -9.12
C SER A 130 7.54 0.59 -8.48
N GLY A 131 6.56 1.19 -9.16
CA GLY A 131 5.16 1.19 -8.72
C GLY A 131 4.50 -0.18 -8.77
N ALA A 132 5.06 -1.12 -9.54
CA ALA A 132 4.58 -2.50 -9.59
C ALA A 132 4.71 -3.24 -8.24
N GLN A 133 5.46 -2.70 -7.26
CA GLN A 133 5.45 -3.26 -5.91
C GLN A 133 4.07 -3.18 -5.25
N VAL A 134 3.32 -2.08 -5.46
CA VAL A 134 1.94 -1.99 -4.98
C VAL A 134 1.12 -3.11 -5.62
N VAL A 135 1.30 -3.35 -6.93
CA VAL A 135 0.65 -4.47 -7.62
C VAL A 135 1.00 -5.83 -7.02
N ALA A 136 2.22 -6.03 -6.52
CA ALA A 136 2.58 -7.28 -5.83
C ALA A 136 1.80 -7.48 -4.52
N HIS A 137 1.52 -6.40 -3.78
CA HIS A 137 0.68 -6.42 -2.58
C HIS A 137 -0.78 -6.75 -2.93
N GLU A 138 -1.35 -6.03 -3.89
CA GLU A 138 -2.73 -6.27 -4.35
C GLU A 138 -2.90 -7.66 -4.98
N LEU A 139 -1.86 -8.16 -5.64
CA LEU A 139 -1.81 -9.52 -6.14
C LEU A 139 -1.81 -10.55 -4.99
N ALA A 140 -1.00 -10.33 -3.96
CA ALA A 140 -0.92 -11.23 -2.80
C ALA A 140 -2.29 -11.40 -2.11
N HIS A 141 -3.11 -10.33 -2.07
CA HIS A 141 -4.48 -10.42 -1.56
C HIS A 141 -5.37 -11.44 -2.28
N SER A 142 -5.04 -11.77 -3.53
CA SER A 142 -5.72 -12.82 -4.29
C SER A 142 -5.68 -14.19 -3.61
N TRP A 143 -4.72 -14.43 -2.70
CA TRP A 143 -4.69 -15.61 -1.81
C TRP A 143 -5.05 -15.28 -0.37
N THR A 144 -4.64 -14.13 0.15
CA THR A 144 -4.73 -13.76 1.58
C THR A 144 -5.54 -12.48 1.75
N GLY A 145 -6.82 -12.59 2.13
CA GLY A 145 -7.80 -11.51 2.12
C GLY A 145 -9.00 -11.86 1.24
N ASN A 146 -8.76 -12.20 -0.03
CA ASN A 146 -9.82 -12.50 -0.99
C ASN A 146 -10.28 -13.97 -0.92
N LEU A 147 -9.35 -14.93 -0.93
CA LEU A 147 -9.70 -16.35 -0.73
C LEU A 147 -9.93 -16.66 0.75
N ILE A 148 -9.17 -16.05 1.65
CA ILE A 148 -9.29 -16.26 3.09
C ILE A 148 -9.47 -14.89 3.72
N THR A 149 -10.66 -14.62 4.22
CA THR A 149 -11.00 -13.29 4.71
C THR A 149 -11.01 -13.28 6.24
N ASN A 150 -10.58 -12.19 6.86
CA ASN A 150 -10.86 -11.92 8.26
C ASN A 150 -12.37 -11.96 8.56
N MET A 151 -12.76 -12.54 9.69
CA MET A 151 -14.16 -12.60 10.12
C MET A 151 -14.75 -11.21 10.44
N ASN A 152 -13.92 -10.31 10.97
CA ASN A 152 -14.22 -8.92 11.27
C ASN A 152 -12.90 -8.13 11.40
N ASN A 153 -12.97 -6.82 11.66
CA ASN A 153 -11.80 -5.93 11.70
C ASN A 153 -10.82 -6.20 12.85
N GLU A 154 -11.24 -6.86 13.94
CA GLU A 154 -10.32 -7.29 15.01
C GLU A 154 -9.31 -8.32 14.52
N HIS A 155 -9.63 -9.03 13.43
CA HIS A 155 -8.79 -10.04 12.81
C HIS A 155 -8.12 -9.55 11.53
N PHE A 156 -8.11 -8.24 11.26
CA PHE A 156 -7.61 -7.65 10.01
C PHE A 156 -6.16 -8.02 9.70
N TRP A 157 -5.34 -8.27 10.73
CA TRP A 157 -3.97 -8.76 10.54
C TRP A 157 -3.87 -10.10 9.79
N LEU A 158 -4.92 -10.92 9.78
CA LEU A 158 -4.96 -12.17 8.99
C LEU A 158 -4.99 -11.89 7.48
N ASN A 159 -5.54 -10.75 7.06
CA ASN A 159 -5.41 -10.29 5.69
C ASN A 159 -4.01 -9.69 5.53
N GLU A 160 -3.75 -8.58 6.21
CA GLU A 160 -2.60 -7.73 5.94
C GLU A 160 -1.26 -8.38 6.27
N GLY A 161 -1.14 -9.07 7.40
CA GLY A 161 0.10 -9.73 7.79
C GLY A 161 0.50 -10.83 6.82
N PHE A 162 -0.48 -11.63 6.37
CA PHE A 162 -0.26 -12.66 5.35
C PHE A 162 0.01 -12.07 3.97
N THR A 163 -0.69 -11.00 3.59
CA THR A 163 -0.45 -10.29 2.33
C THR A 163 0.93 -9.66 2.31
N THR A 164 1.36 -8.96 3.36
CA THR A 164 2.71 -8.39 3.45
C THR A 164 3.78 -9.48 3.39
N TYR A 165 3.52 -10.65 4.00
CA TYR A 165 4.41 -11.81 3.86
C TYR A 165 4.46 -12.31 2.40
N ALA A 166 3.31 -12.51 1.78
CA ALA A 166 3.21 -12.99 0.41
C ALA A 166 3.79 -11.99 -0.62
N GLU A 167 3.55 -10.69 -0.44
CA GLU A 167 4.15 -9.59 -1.20
C GLU A 167 5.66 -9.70 -1.16
N ARG A 168 6.27 -9.78 0.04
CA ARG A 168 7.73 -9.83 0.18
C ARG A 168 8.33 -11.08 -0.47
N ARG A 169 7.61 -12.21 -0.44
CA ARG A 169 8.03 -13.45 -1.15
C ARG A 169 7.92 -13.33 -2.66
N ILE A 170 6.89 -12.65 -3.19
CA ILE A 170 6.77 -12.36 -4.63
C ILE A 170 7.89 -11.39 -5.05
N VAL A 171 8.11 -10.31 -4.29
CA VAL A 171 9.20 -9.36 -4.53
C VAL A 171 10.56 -10.06 -4.48
N GLU A 172 10.80 -10.95 -3.52
CA GLU A 172 12.03 -11.75 -3.46
C GLU A 172 12.23 -12.57 -4.73
N ALA A 173 11.16 -13.23 -5.22
CA ALA A 173 11.23 -14.07 -6.41
C ALA A 173 11.45 -13.28 -7.71
N VAL A 174 10.93 -12.06 -7.81
CA VAL A 174 10.98 -11.24 -9.05
C VAL A 174 12.08 -10.17 -9.06
N GLN A 175 12.49 -9.68 -7.89
CA GLN A 175 13.44 -8.56 -7.73
C GLN A 175 14.66 -8.91 -6.86
N GLY A 176 14.67 -10.09 -6.22
CA GLY A 176 15.79 -10.60 -5.44
C GLY A 176 15.71 -10.31 -3.93
N GLU A 177 16.54 -11.04 -3.19
CA GLU A 177 16.59 -11.03 -1.73
C GLU A 177 16.94 -9.66 -1.14
N ASP A 178 17.90 -8.95 -1.73
CA ASP A 178 18.32 -7.62 -1.27
C ASP A 178 17.17 -6.61 -1.26
N ARG A 179 16.26 -6.69 -2.23
CA ARG A 179 15.06 -5.83 -2.27
C ARG A 179 14.04 -6.26 -1.24
N ALA A 180 13.77 -7.56 -1.10
CA ALA A 180 12.83 -8.08 -0.12
C ALA A 180 13.27 -7.76 1.33
N ILE A 181 14.57 -7.87 1.63
CA ILE A 181 15.11 -7.54 2.96
C ILE A 181 15.14 -6.03 3.20
N LEU A 182 15.38 -5.20 2.17
CA LEU A 182 15.19 -3.74 2.26
C LEU A 182 13.75 -3.39 2.62
N ASN A 183 12.76 -3.99 1.95
CA ASN A 183 11.34 -3.78 2.26
C ASN A 183 11.01 -4.20 3.69
N THR A 184 11.61 -5.30 4.17
CA THR A 184 11.43 -5.76 5.55
C THR A 184 12.02 -4.78 6.55
N GLY A 185 13.17 -4.17 6.25
CA GLY A 185 13.79 -3.14 7.09
C GLY A 185 13.00 -1.83 7.15
N ILE A 186 12.44 -1.40 6.02
CA ILE A 186 11.54 -0.24 5.95
C ILE A 186 10.26 -0.52 6.76
N GLY A 187 9.67 -1.70 6.59
CA GLY A 187 8.51 -2.12 7.38
C GLY A 187 8.80 -2.20 8.89
N TRP A 188 9.98 -2.66 9.28
CA TRP A 188 10.41 -2.63 10.69
C TRP A 188 10.49 -1.21 11.24
N LYS A 189 11.05 -0.27 10.48
CA LYS A 189 11.07 1.16 10.85
C LYS A 189 9.64 1.68 11.03
N GLY A 190 8.74 1.46 10.06
CA GLY A 190 7.34 1.87 10.12
C GLY A 190 6.60 1.30 11.33
N LEU A 191 6.84 0.02 11.65
CA LEU A 191 6.29 -0.61 12.85
C LEU A 191 6.71 0.10 14.14
N ASN A 192 7.98 0.48 14.27
CA ASN A 192 8.49 1.23 15.42
C ASN A 192 7.85 2.64 15.51
N GLU A 193 7.63 3.30 14.38
CA GLU A 193 6.95 4.60 14.34
C GLU A 193 5.48 4.49 14.78
N GLU A 194 4.78 3.41 14.40
CA GLU A 194 3.42 3.14 14.87
C GLU A 194 3.38 2.80 16.37
N MET A 195 4.40 2.14 16.92
CA MET A 195 4.51 1.96 18.38
C MET A 195 4.58 3.30 19.11
N GLU A 196 5.37 4.25 18.60
CA GLU A 196 5.47 5.59 19.18
C GLU A 196 4.16 6.39 18.99
N ARG A 197 3.51 6.26 17.82
CA ARG A 197 2.21 6.91 17.55
C ARG A 197 1.12 6.45 18.52
N PHE A 198 1.11 5.17 18.88
CA PHE A 198 0.12 4.56 19.78
C PHE A 198 0.59 4.41 21.24
N LYS A 199 1.67 5.08 21.65
CA LYS A 199 2.18 4.99 23.04
C LYS A 199 1.14 5.33 24.11
N ASP A 200 0.20 6.23 23.79
CA ASP A 200 -0.89 6.65 24.69
C ASP A 200 -2.16 5.80 24.53
N ASN A 201 -2.19 4.87 23.57
CA ASN A 201 -3.28 3.92 23.37
C ASN A 201 -2.75 2.60 22.78
N LEU A 202 -2.15 1.79 23.65
CA LEU A 202 -1.46 0.57 23.28
C LEU A 202 -2.38 -0.53 22.73
N GLU A 203 -3.71 -0.40 22.84
CA GLU A 203 -4.67 -1.37 22.30
C GLU A 203 -4.45 -1.59 20.80
N PHE A 204 -4.20 -0.51 20.06
CA PHE A 204 -3.99 -0.57 18.60
C PHE A 204 -2.59 -1.03 18.19
N THR A 205 -1.74 -1.41 19.15
CA THR A 205 -0.46 -2.10 18.89
C THR A 205 -0.60 -3.64 18.90
N LYS A 206 -1.77 -4.17 19.28
CA LYS A 206 -2.08 -5.60 19.22
C LYS A 206 -2.42 -6.03 17.80
N LEU A 207 -2.15 -7.28 17.44
CA LEU A 207 -2.62 -7.85 16.17
C LEU A 207 -4.13 -8.08 16.20
N LYS A 208 -4.60 -8.68 17.29
CA LYS A 208 -6.01 -8.80 17.62
C LYS A 208 -6.35 -7.70 18.62
N ASN A 209 -6.81 -6.57 18.11
CA ASN A 209 -7.27 -5.43 18.89
C ASN A 209 -8.80 -5.45 19.04
N ASN A 210 -9.33 -4.78 20.07
CA ASN A 210 -10.76 -4.54 20.20
C ASN A 210 -11.15 -3.27 19.41
N GLN A 211 -12.11 -3.41 18.49
CA GLN A 211 -12.65 -2.30 17.69
C GLN A 211 -14.14 -2.04 17.92
N GLU A 212 -14.71 -2.57 19.00
CA GLU A 212 -16.10 -2.29 19.35
C GLU A 212 -16.34 -0.79 19.53
N GLY A 213 -17.25 -0.22 18.72
CA GLY A 213 -17.57 1.21 18.76
C GLY A 213 -16.49 2.12 18.18
N VAL A 214 -15.46 1.57 17.53
CA VAL A 214 -14.38 2.30 16.90
C VAL A 214 -14.59 2.35 15.39
N ASP A 215 -14.46 3.54 14.79
CA ASP A 215 -14.38 3.67 13.34
C ASP A 215 -13.06 3.05 12.84
N PRO A 216 -13.09 1.99 12.00
CA PRO A 216 -11.88 1.33 11.51
C PRO A 216 -10.92 2.27 10.79
N ASP A 217 -11.45 3.28 10.07
CA ASP A 217 -10.62 4.24 9.33
C ASP A 217 -9.85 5.18 10.28
N ALA A 218 -10.37 5.42 11.49
CA ALA A 218 -9.73 6.27 12.49
C ALA A 218 -8.50 5.60 13.13
N VAL A 219 -8.45 4.26 13.14
CA VAL A 219 -7.40 3.47 13.81
C VAL A 219 -6.50 2.70 12.84
N TYR A 220 -6.72 2.86 11.54
CA TYR A 220 -5.85 2.33 10.50
C TYR A 220 -4.37 2.71 10.73
N SER A 221 -3.51 1.71 10.56
CA SER A 221 -2.06 1.77 10.80
C SER A 221 -1.33 0.63 10.10
N GLU A 222 0.00 0.68 10.14
CA GLU A 222 0.89 -0.38 9.64
C GLU A 222 1.06 -1.55 10.63
N VAL A 223 0.49 -1.47 11.84
CA VAL A 223 0.60 -2.54 12.85
C VAL A 223 0.11 -3.91 12.32
N PRO A 224 -1.11 -4.07 11.79
CA PRO A 224 -1.58 -5.38 11.30
C PRO A 224 -0.74 -5.93 10.14
N TYR A 225 -0.14 -5.06 9.33
CA TYR A 225 0.76 -5.42 8.23
C TYR A 225 2.10 -5.93 8.78
N GLU A 226 2.81 -5.08 9.53
CA GLU A 226 4.21 -5.29 9.85
C GLU A 226 4.41 -6.20 11.06
N LYS A 227 3.60 -6.06 12.10
CA LYS A 227 3.62 -7.02 13.23
C LYS A 227 3.07 -8.37 12.77
N GLY A 228 2.10 -8.38 11.85
CA GLY A 228 1.54 -9.60 11.27
C GLY A 228 2.59 -10.34 10.44
N PHE A 229 3.30 -9.63 9.58
CA PHE A 229 4.47 -10.14 8.88
C PHE A 229 5.52 -10.70 9.85
N GLN A 230 5.91 -9.94 10.88
CA GLN A 230 6.92 -10.35 11.85
C GLN A 230 6.52 -11.65 12.57
N PHE A 231 5.23 -11.84 12.84
CA PHE A 231 4.72 -13.06 13.43
C PHE A 231 4.88 -14.27 12.49
N LEU A 232 4.46 -14.13 11.23
CA LEU A 232 4.60 -15.18 10.23
C LEU A 232 6.07 -15.50 9.95
N TRP A 233 6.91 -14.47 9.86
CA TRP A 233 8.34 -14.62 9.68
C TRP A 233 9.04 -15.23 10.90
N ARG A 234 8.54 -14.99 12.12
CA ARG A 234 9.00 -15.68 13.33
C ARG A 234 8.68 -17.18 13.29
N ILE A 235 7.51 -17.56 12.79
CA ILE A 235 7.13 -18.97 12.58
C ILE A 235 8.03 -19.59 11.50
N GLU A 236 8.23 -18.92 10.36
CA GLU A 236 9.13 -19.38 9.30
C GLU A 236 10.55 -19.65 9.84
N ARG A 237 11.11 -18.71 10.61
CA ARG A 237 12.44 -18.86 11.23
C ARG A 237 12.50 -20.03 12.21
N GLN A 238 11.38 -20.39 12.86
CA GLN A 238 11.33 -21.53 13.78
C GLN A 238 11.38 -22.87 13.05
N ILE A 239 10.62 -23.00 11.96
CA ILE A 239 10.38 -24.31 11.30
C ILE A 239 11.14 -24.49 10.00
N GLY A 240 11.77 -23.42 9.51
CA GLY A 240 12.42 -23.35 8.22
C GLY A 240 11.44 -23.07 7.08
N ARG A 241 11.89 -22.28 6.10
CA ARG A 241 11.11 -21.87 4.94
C ARG A 241 10.43 -23.04 4.20
N PRO A 242 11.08 -24.19 3.91
CA PRO A 242 10.40 -25.28 3.21
C PRO A 242 9.18 -25.82 3.96
N ALA A 243 9.25 -25.94 5.29
CA ALA A 243 8.10 -26.39 6.09
C ALA A 243 7.02 -25.32 6.18
N PHE A 244 7.41 -24.04 6.23
CA PHE A 244 6.48 -22.93 6.23
C PHE A 244 5.76 -22.75 4.89
N ASP A 245 6.42 -22.98 3.76
CA ASP A 245 5.81 -22.95 2.43
C ASP A 245 4.71 -24.01 2.30
N GLU A 246 4.97 -25.23 2.78
CA GLU A 246 3.95 -26.28 2.83
C GLU A 246 2.81 -25.94 3.80
N PHE A 247 3.12 -25.31 4.94
CA PHE A 247 2.11 -24.82 5.87
C PHE A 247 1.19 -23.77 5.22
N ILE A 248 1.75 -22.79 4.49
CA ILE A 248 0.98 -21.72 3.83
C ILE A 248 0.10 -22.29 2.72
N LYS A 249 0.62 -23.19 1.89
CA LYS A 249 -0.20 -23.87 0.87
C LYS A 249 -1.35 -24.65 1.49
N LYS A 250 -1.10 -25.35 2.60
CA LYS A 250 -2.16 -26.06 3.34
C LYS A 250 -3.17 -25.11 3.98
N TYR A 251 -2.72 -23.99 4.52
CA TYR A 251 -3.57 -22.93 5.08
C TYR A 251 -4.53 -22.39 4.01
N ILE A 252 -4.00 -22.01 2.84
CA ILE A 252 -4.77 -21.52 1.70
C ILE A 252 -5.78 -22.57 1.24
N ALA A 253 -5.34 -23.80 0.98
CA ALA A 253 -6.23 -24.88 0.53
C ALA A 253 -7.35 -25.19 1.56
N THR A 254 -7.07 -25.06 2.86
CA THR A 254 -8.05 -25.38 3.92
C THR A 254 -9.12 -24.31 4.08
N PHE A 255 -8.73 -23.04 3.96
CA PHE A 255 -9.59 -21.89 4.25
C PHE A 255 -10.06 -21.12 3.02
N LYS A 256 -9.70 -21.58 1.82
CA LYS A 256 -10.19 -21.04 0.54
C LYS A 256 -11.71 -20.83 0.56
N PHE A 257 -12.13 -19.62 0.21
CA PHE A 257 -13.49 -19.08 0.25
C PHE A 257 -14.16 -19.12 1.62
N LYS A 258 -13.40 -18.92 2.71
CA LYS A 258 -13.93 -18.86 4.07
C LYS A 258 -13.48 -17.60 4.79
N SER A 259 -14.29 -17.17 5.75
CA SER A 259 -13.89 -16.18 6.73
C SER A 259 -13.39 -16.86 8.02
N ILE A 260 -12.27 -16.40 8.58
CA ILE A 260 -11.69 -16.97 9.80
C ILE A 260 -11.34 -15.90 10.83
N ASP A 261 -11.31 -16.31 12.10
CA ASP A 261 -10.81 -15.51 13.21
C ASP A 261 -9.39 -15.95 13.61
N THR A 262 -8.76 -15.14 14.48
CA THR A 262 -7.42 -15.46 15.02
C THR A 262 -7.41 -16.79 15.76
N HIS A 263 -8.49 -17.16 16.46
CA HIS A 263 -8.56 -18.43 17.18
C HIS A 263 -8.49 -19.63 16.22
N THR A 264 -9.22 -19.57 15.10
CA THR A 264 -9.22 -20.57 14.04
C THR A 264 -7.84 -20.72 13.43
N PHE A 265 -7.17 -19.60 13.12
CA PHE A 265 -5.78 -19.62 12.65
C PHE A 265 -4.86 -20.30 13.67
N LEU A 266 -4.88 -19.89 14.94
CA LEU A 266 -4.00 -20.45 15.98
C LEU A 266 -4.26 -21.95 16.21
N LYS A 267 -5.51 -22.40 16.11
CA LYS A 267 -5.85 -23.83 16.17
C LYS A 267 -5.27 -24.60 14.98
N PHE A 268 -5.37 -24.03 13.78
CA PHE A 268 -4.77 -24.61 12.57
C PHE A 268 -3.24 -24.64 12.66
N LEU A 269 -2.60 -23.57 13.14
CA LEU A 269 -1.17 -23.50 13.36
C LEU A 269 -0.70 -24.61 14.29
N LYS A 270 -1.31 -24.76 15.47
CA LYS A 270 -0.97 -25.81 16.43
C LYS A 270 -1.15 -27.24 15.88
N ALA A 271 -2.18 -27.45 15.06
CA ALA A 271 -2.43 -28.76 14.46
C ALA A 271 -1.42 -29.15 13.37
N ASN A 272 -0.84 -28.16 12.66
CA ASN A 272 0.05 -28.38 11.53
C ASN A 272 1.53 -28.11 11.84
N VAL A 273 1.80 -27.44 12.96
CA VAL A 273 3.13 -27.18 13.50
C VAL A 273 3.14 -27.58 14.99
N PRO A 274 3.12 -28.89 15.30
CA PRO A 274 3.00 -29.36 16.68
C PRO A 274 4.15 -28.87 17.55
N GLY A 275 3.82 -28.31 18.72
CA GLY A 275 4.81 -27.78 19.67
C GLY A 275 5.24 -26.34 19.42
N THR A 276 4.68 -25.66 18.40
CA THR A 276 4.94 -24.24 18.15
C THR A 276 4.68 -23.36 19.36
N GLU A 277 3.69 -23.70 20.19
CA GLU A 277 3.32 -22.97 21.40
C GLU A 277 4.34 -23.09 22.54
N LYS A 278 5.31 -24.01 22.43
CA LYS A 278 6.44 -24.11 23.37
C LYS A 278 7.58 -23.17 23.01
N GLU A 279 7.66 -22.78 21.75
CA GLU A 279 8.76 -22.02 21.15
C GLU A 279 8.38 -20.56 20.88
N ILE A 280 7.09 -20.30 20.67
CA ILE A 280 6.52 -19.00 20.35
C ILE A 280 5.34 -18.75 21.28
N ASP A 281 5.38 -17.64 22.01
CA ASP A 281 4.25 -17.20 22.83
C ASP A 281 3.15 -16.63 21.92
N LEU A 282 2.25 -17.51 21.50
CA LEU A 282 1.17 -17.18 20.57
C LEU A 282 0.25 -16.09 21.13
N VAL A 283 0.05 -16.03 22.46
CA VAL A 283 -0.80 -15.02 23.10
C VAL A 283 -0.10 -13.66 23.07
N LEU A 284 1.19 -13.62 23.39
CA LEU A 284 1.98 -12.39 23.31
C LEU A 284 2.01 -11.82 21.88
N TRP A 285 2.18 -12.66 20.87
CA TRP A 285 2.17 -12.23 19.48
C TRP A 285 0.81 -11.66 19.04
N THR A 286 -0.31 -12.31 19.41
CA THR A 286 -1.63 -11.90 18.93
C THR A 286 -2.29 -10.81 19.78
N GLU A 287 -2.20 -10.91 21.11
CA GLU A 287 -2.95 -10.08 22.07
C GLU A 287 -2.04 -9.19 22.93
N GLY A 288 -0.72 -9.40 22.88
CA GLY A 288 0.26 -8.54 23.56
C GLY A 288 0.45 -7.19 22.87
N THR A 289 0.69 -6.17 23.68
CA THR A 289 1.01 -4.82 23.21
C THR A 289 2.49 -4.69 22.82
N GLY A 290 2.82 -3.69 22.02
CA GLY A 290 4.21 -3.45 21.58
C GLY A 290 4.73 -4.51 20.60
N ILE A 291 6.04 -4.52 20.39
CA ILE A 291 6.73 -5.52 19.56
C ILE A 291 7.22 -6.66 20.48
N PRO A 292 6.87 -7.93 20.21
CA PRO A 292 7.37 -9.06 20.99
C PRO A 292 8.91 -9.15 20.97
N PRO A 293 9.55 -9.58 22.07
CA PRO A 293 11.02 -9.57 22.21
C PRO A 293 11.73 -10.57 21.29
N ASP A 294 11.01 -11.55 20.72
CA ASP A 294 11.52 -12.50 19.73
C ASP A 294 11.21 -12.11 18.27
N ALA A 295 10.58 -10.93 18.06
CA ALA A 295 10.56 -10.28 16.76
C ALA A 295 11.99 -9.91 16.33
N TYR A 296 12.22 -9.75 15.03
CA TYR A 296 13.58 -9.57 14.51
C TYR A 296 13.68 -8.38 13.58
N GLU A 297 14.55 -7.47 13.98
CA GLU A 297 15.02 -6.40 13.12
C GLU A 297 15.91 -7.00 12.02
N PRO A 298 15.50 -6.89 10.74
CA PRO A 298 16.29 -7.42 9.64
C PRO A 298 17.58 -6.61 9.45
N VAL A 299 18.65 -7.28 9.03
CA VAL A 299 19.88 -6.61 8.59
C VAL A 299 19.84 -6.48 7.07
N SER A 300 19.68 -5.25 6.56
CA SER A 300 19.75 -4.94 5.13
C SER A 300 20.97 -4.07 4.84
N ASN A 301 21.90 -4.56 4.02
CA ASN A 301 23.09 -3.82 3.63
C ASN A 301 22.73 -2.51 2.90
N LEU A 302 21.69 -2.55 2.05
CA LEU A 302 21.19 -1.38 1.35
C LEU A 302 20.63 -0.35 2.35
N TYR A 303 19.79 -0.80 3.28
CA TYR A 303 19.24 0.05 4.33
C TYR A 303 20.36 0.71 5.15
N THR A 304 21.31 -0.08 5.66
CA THR A 304 22.43 0.41 6.47
C THR A 304 23.29 1.42 5.69
N LYS A 305 23.58 1.15 4.40
CA LYS A 305 24.34 2.07 3.55
C LYS A 305 23.61 3.42 3.38
N ILE A 306 22.32 3.40 3.09
CA ILE A 306 21.52 4.62 2.87
C ILE A 306 21.43 5.44 4.16
N VAL A 307 21.15 4.80 5.30
CA VAL A 307 21.10 5.45 6.61
C VAL A 307 22.47 5.99 7.02
N SER A 308 23.57 5.31 6.66
CA SER A 308 24.93 5.84 6.86
C SER A 308 25.13 7.15 6.09
N LEU A 309 24.77 7.20 4.81
CA LEU A 309 24.86 8.43 4.01
C LEU A 309 23.97 9.55 4.56
N ALA A 310 22.77 9.24 5.06
CA ALA A 310 21.90 10.22 5.70
C ALA A 310 22.51 10.76 7.01
N ASN A 311 23.22 9.94 7.76
CA ASN A 311 23.94 10.38 8.96
C ASN A 311 25.17 11.23 8.62
N GLU A 312 25.86 10.96 7.52
CA GLU A 312 26.99 11.78 7.05
C GLU A 312 26.55 13.18 6.60
N PHE A 313 25.29 13.36 6.22
CA PHE A 313 24.72 14.69 5.95
C PHE A 313 24.83 15.62 7.16
N LYS A 314 24.70 15.09 8.39
CA LYS A 314 24.90 15.84 9.64
C LYS A 314 26.32 16.40 9.77
N LEU A 315 27.28 15.78 9.08
CA LEU A 315 28.68 16.18 9.02
C LEU A 315 28.99 17.07 7.81
N GLY A 316 27.96 17.53 7.09
CA GLY A 316 28.10 18.40 5.92
C GLY A 316 28.41 17.65 4.61
N ARG A 317 28.38 16.31 4.60
CA ARG A 317 28.59 15.52 3.39
C ARG A 317 27.26 15.10 2.76
N MET A 318 26.97 15.65 1.59
CA MET A 318 25.96 15.07 0.71
C MET A 318 26.54 13.86 -0.05
N PRO A 319 25.76 12.81 -0.35
CA PRO A 319 26.22 11.72 -1.19
C PRO A 319 26.66 12.26 -2.56
N ARG A 320 27.48 11.52 -3.30
CA ARG A 320 27.82 11.88 -4.69
C ARG A 320 26.81 11.28 -5.67
N GLU A 321 26.77 11.82 -6.89
CA GLU A 321 25.88 11.34 -7.96
C GLU A 321 26.14 9.85 -8.28
N ASP A 322 27.39 9.41 -8.25
CA ASP A 322 27.75 7.99 -8.42
C ASP A 322 27.25 7.09 -7.28
N GLU A 323 27.12 7.62 -6.06
CA GLU A 323 26.68 6.85 -4.89
C GLU A 323 25.16 6.60 -4.89
N VAL A 324 24.41 7.43 -5.62
CA VAL A 324 22.94 7.41 -5.70
C VAL A 324 22.42 7.11 -7.10
N ALA A 325 23.29 6.82 -8.07
CA ALA A 325 22.90 6.61 -9.46
C ALA A 325 21.88 5.47 -9.64
N ASP A 326 21.97 4.43 -8.81
CA ASP A 326 21.07 3.27 -8.83
C ASP A 326 19.89 3.39 -7.85
N TRP A 327 19.76 4.51 -7.15
CA TRP A 327 18.65 4.72 -6.22
C TRP A 327 17.35 4.90 -6.97
N ARG A 328 16.33 4.17 -6.52
CA ARG A 328 14.95 4.37 -6.94
C ARG A 328 14.24 5.18 -5.88
N GLY A 329 12.93 5.39 -6.08
CA GLY A 329 12.14 6.20 -5.18
C GLY A 329 12.22 5.79 -3.71
N GLN A 330 12.25 4.48 -3.44
CA GLN A 330 12.31 3.95 -2.09
C GLN A 330 13.63 4.27 -1.38
N GLU A 331 14.77 4.17 -2.08
CA GLU A 331 16.06 4.54 -1.51
C GLU A 331 16.16 6.04 -1.24
N TRP A 332 15.61 6.86 -2.13
CA TRP A 332 15.51 8.31 -1.93
C TRP A 332 14.60 8.70 -0.77
N GLU A 333 13.40 8.09 -0.68
CA GLU A 333 12.48 8.25 0.45
C GLU A 333 13.20 7.89 1.76
N LEU A 334 13.84 6.72 1.81
CA LEU A 334 14.60 6.28 2.99
C LEU A 334 15.72 7.25 3.36
N TYR A 335 16.47 7.76 2.39
CA TYR A 335 17.51 8.77 2.65
C TYR A 335 16.94 10.04 3.26
N LEU A 336 15.90 10.60 2.64
CA LEU A 336 15.28 11.86 3.04
C LEU A 336 14.65 11.76 4.44
N GLU A 337 13.98 10.65 4.75
CA GLU A 337 13.37 10.43 6.06
C GLU A 337 14.39 10.22 7.18
N ASN A 338 15.64 9.86 6.86
CA ASN A 338 16.72 9.69 7.83
C ASN A 338 17.64 10.91 7.96
N LEU A 339 17.39 11.97 7.19
CA LEU A 339 18.03 13.28 7.42
C LEU A 339 17.58 13.88 8.77
N PRO A 340 18.33 14.85 9.32
CA PRO A 340 17.81 15.65 10.42
C PRO A 340 16.44 16.24 10.07
N LYS A 341 15.48 16.15 10.99
CA LYS A 341 14.10 16.63 10.79
C LYS A 341 14.02 18.10 10.38
N ILE A 342 14.99 18.90 10.80
CA ILE A 342 15.14 20.32 10.48
C ILE A 342 16.58 20.53 10.05
N ILE A 343 16.77 21.11 8.88
CA ILE A 343 18.08 21.50 8.32
C ILE A 343 18.04 22.98 7.93
N GLU A 344 19.18 23.56 7.55
CA GLU A 344 19.18 24.95 7.07
C GLU A 344 18.50 25.06 5.70
N ALA A 345 17.79 26.16 5.45
CA ALA A 345 17.13 26.39 4.17
C ALA A 345 18.11 26.34 2.97
N SER A 346 19.35 26.77 3.16
CA SER A 346 20.46 26.66 2.19
C SER A 346 20.76 25.19 1.83
N GLN A 347 20.69 24.28 2.80
CA GLN A 347 20.92 22.86 2.59
C GLN A 347 19.76 22.19 1.86
N VAL A 348 18.52 22.60 2.13
CA VAL A 348 17.33 22.16 1.36
C VAL A 348 17.48 22.56 -0.11
N LEU A 349 17.88 23.82 -0.36
CA LEU A 349 18.11 24.32 -1.71
C LEU A 349 19.23 23.56 -2.42
N ALA A 350 20.34 23.29 -1.73
CA ALA A 350 21.46 22.53 -2.30
C ALA A 350 21.09 21.08 -2.63
N LEU A 351 20.25 20.43 -1.82
CA LEU A 351 19.71 19.09 -2.11
C LEU A 351 18.90 19.11 -3.41
N ASP A 352 18.00 20.09 -3.56
CA ASP A 352 17.14 20.17 -4.73
C ASP A 352 17.88 20.60 -5.99
N GLU A 353 18.81 21.55 -5.89
CA GLU A 353 19.67 21.95 -7.02
C GLU A 353 20.44 20.75 -7.58
N ARG A 354 20.87 19.84 -6.70
CA ARG A 354 21.65 18.68 -7.09
C ARG A 354 20.81 17.52 -7.61
N TYR A 355 19.67 17.23 -6.97
CA TYR A 355 18.91 15.99 -7.20
C TYR A 355 17.51 16.21 -7.77
N ARG A 356 17.06 17.46 -7.88
CA ARG A 356 15.75 17.85 -8.42
C ARG A 356 14.58 17.11 -7.76
N LEU A 357 14.64 16.99 -6.43
CA LEU A 357 13.71 16.20 -5.61
C LEU A 357 12.30 16.81 -5.61
N SER A 358 12.19 18.13 -5.65
CA SER A 358 10.93 18.88 -5.73
C SER A 358 10.17 18.61 -7.03
N GLU A 359 10.87 18.24 -8.11
CA GLU A 359 10.30 17.93 -9.42
C GLU A 359 10.11 16.43 -9.66
N SER A 360 10.42 15.59 -8.68
CA SER A 360 10.33 14.13 -8.82
C SER A 360 8.94 13.69 -9.28
N LYS A 361 8.89 12.73 -10.22
CA LYS A 361 7.64 12.06 -10.61
C LYS A 361 7.19 11.02 -9.59
N ASP A 362 8.12 10.54 -8.77
CA ASP A 362 7.81 9.70 -7.64
C ASP A 362 7.35 10.58 -6.47
N TYR A 363 6.07 10.47 -6.14
CA TYR A 363 5.46 11.22 -5.04
C TYR A 363 6.02 10.85 -3.68
N GLU A 364 6.58 9.65 -3.50
CA GLU A 364 7.22 9.25 -2.25
C GLU A 364 8.46 10.13 -1.99
N VAL A 365 9.28 10.32 -3.03
CA VAL A 365 10.45 11.21 -2.99
C VAL A 365 10.03 12.67 -2.84
N LYS A 366 9.09 13.11 -3.69
CA LYS A 366 8.63 14.51 -3.68
C LYS A 366 8.07 14.88 -2.32
N VAL A 367 7.18 14.07 -1.74
CA VAL A 367 6.53 14.35 -0.47
C VAL A 367 7.53 14.33 0.68
N ALA A 368 8.44 13.35 0.74
CA ALA A 368 9.49 13.32 1.76
C ALA A 368 10.36 14.58 1.72
N PHE A 369 10.73 15.04 0.52
CA PHE A 369 11.49 16.27 0.34
C PHE A 369 10.68 17.53 0.73
N LEU A 370 9.43 17.64 0.28
CA LEU A 370 8.57 18.79 0.59
C LEU A 370 8.25 18.87 2.09
N GLN A 371 8.08 17.73 2.76
CA GLN A 371 7.93 17.68 4.22
C GLN A 371 9.18 18.25 4.91
N LEU A 372 10.38 17.82 4.51
CA LEU A 372 11.65 18.36 5.01
C LEU A 372 11.74 19.88 4.77
N ALA A 373 11.33 20.36 3.60
CA ALA A 373 11.33 21.78 3.26
C ALA A 373 10.39 22.61 4.16
N ILE A 374 9.18 22.11 4.46
CA ILE A 374 8.24 22.77 5.39
C ILE A 374 8.83 22.82 6.80
N MET A 375 9.32 21.67 7.29
CA MET A 375 9.91 21.57 8.63
C MET A 375 11.15 22.47 8.80
N SER A 376 11.92 22.63 7.72
CA SER A 376 13.10 23.49 7.64
C SER A 376 12.79 24.95 7.27
N GLN A 377 11.50 25.31 7.15
CA GLN A 377 11.03 26.66 6.84
C GLN A 377 11.61 27.23 5.53
N CYS A 378 11.88 26.35 4.55
CA CYS A 378 12.38 26.73 3.24
C CYS A 378 11.21 27.15 2.32
N ARG A 379 10.90 28.45 2.34
CA ARG A 379 9.73 29.05 1.66
C ARG A 379 9.72 28.87 0.14
N ASN A 380 10.89 28.66 -0.47
CA ASN A 380 11.04 28.47 -1.91
C ASN A 380 10.16 27.33 -2.47
N PHE A 381 9.87 26.32 -1.66
CA PHE A 381 9.11 25.13 -2.08
C PHE A 381 7.62 25.17 -1.74
N TYR A 382 7.13 26.24 -1.09
CA TYR A 382 5.73 26.29 -0.66
C TYR A 382 4.74 26.31 -1.82
N GLY A 383 5.14 26.84 -2.99
CA GLY A 383 4.36 26.73 -4.21
C GLY A 383 4.19 25.29 -4.67
N GLU A 384 5.25 24.47 -4.61
CA GLU A 384 5.19 23.05 -4.97
C GLU A 384 4.44 22.23 -3.90
N VAL A 385 4.51 22.60 -2.61
CA VAL A 385 3.66 22.03 -1.54
C VAL A 385 2.19 22.25 -1.87
N GLU A 386 1.78 23.48 -2.18
CA GLU A 386 0.40 23.81 -2.50
C GLU A 386 -0.09 23.07 -3.75
N LYS A 387 0.74 23.05 -4.80
CA LYS A 387 0.44 22.33 -6.04
C LYS A 387 0.26 20.84 -5.77
N THR A 388 1.20 20.22 -5.04
CA THR A 388 1.15 18.79 -4.69
C THR A 388 -0.13 18.46 -3.94
N LEU A 389 -0.49 19.24 -2.92
CA LEU A 389 -1.73 19.03 -2.17
C LEU A 389 -2.98 19.13 -3.06
N LYS A 390 -2.98 20.02 -4.06
CA LYS A 390 -4.13 20.15 -4.99
C LYS A 390 -4.19 19.07 -6.07
N GLU A 391 -3.07 18.41 -6.39
CA GLU A 391 -2.98 17.43 -7.48
C GLU A 391 -3.31 15.99 -7.06
N VAL A 392 -3.15 15.62 -5.78
CA VAL A 392 -3.32 14.24 -5.30
C VAL A 392 -4.26 14.14 -4.11
N GLY A 393 -4.98 13.02 -4.00
CA GLY A 393 -5.89 12.70 -2.90
C GLY A 393 -5.39 11.59 -1.96
N ARG A 394 -4.25 10.96 -2.26
CA ARG A 394 -3.72 9.83 -1.48
C ARG A 394 -3.34 10.27 -0.08
N MET A 395 -3.91 9.62 0.93
CA MET A 395 -3.71 10.01 2.34
C MET A 395 -2.27 9.87 2.81
N LYS A 396 -1.50 8.92 2.23
CA LYS A 396 -0.05 8.78 2.46
C LYS A 396 0.70 10.09 2.20
N TYR A 397 0.23 10.94 1.28
CA TYR A 397 0.88 12.20 0.92
C TYR A 397 0.26 13.41 1.63
N LEU A 398 -1.07 13.44 1.73
CA LEU A 398 -1.77 14.54 2.39
C LEU A 398 -1.40 14.63 3.88
N ARG A 399 -1.36 13.48 4.57
CA ARG A 399 -1.13 13.41 6.02
C ARG A 399 0.20 14.04 6.44
N PRO A 400 1.37 13.67 5.89
CA PRO A 400 2.65 14.27 6.30
C PRO A 400 2.72 15.77 5.97
N LEU A 401 2.27 16.20 4.78
CA LEU A 401 2.35 17.61 4.38
C LEU A 401 1.44 18.51 5.22
N TYR A 402 0.17 18.14 5.43
CA TYR A 402 -0.71 18.91 6.30
C TYR A 402 -0.23 18.92 7.74
N ARG A 403 0.27 17.79 8.27
CA ARG A 403 0.86 17.74 9.63
C ARG A 403 2.06 18.69 9.76
N ALA A 404 2.97 18.68 8.79
CA ALA A 404 4.13 19.56 8.80
C ALA A 404 3.71 21.04 8.77
N LEU A 405 2.72 21.41 7.95
CA LEU A 405 2.21 22.78 7.89
C LEU A 405 1.55 23.22 9.20
N VAL A 406 0.69 22.40 9.81
CA VAL A 406 -0.01 22.80 11.05
C VAL A 406 0.89 22.83 12.28
N GLN A 407 2.01 22.10 12.25
CA GLN A 407 3.05 22.16 13.28
C GLN A 407 4.05 23.31 13.07
N GLY A 408 3.99 23.97 11.92
CA GLY A 408 4.82 25.12 11.57
C GLY A 408 4.35 26.44 12.19
N LYS A 409 4.78 27.55 11.57
CA LYS A 409 4.42 28.91 11.97
C LYS A 409 2.98 29.25 11.60
N GLU A 410 2.46 30.36 12.12
CA GLU A 410 1.09 30.81 11.83
C GLU A 410 0.81 30.97 10.33
N GLU A 411 1.78 31.45 9.56
CA GLU A 411 1.69 31.53 8.09
C GLU A 411 1.51 30.14 7.43
N ASP A 412 2.13 29.09 7.99
CA ASP A 412 2.02 27.71 7.48
C ASP A 412 0.62 27.15 7.75
N LYS A 413 0.06 27.48 8.92
CA LYS A 413 -1.32 27.15 9.29
C LYS A 413 -2.33 27.85 8.40
N ILE A 414 -2.11 29.14 8.09
CA ILE A 414 -2.94 29.91 7.16
C ILE A 414 -2.88 29.27 5.76
N LEU A 415 -1.69 28.89 5.30
CA LEU A 415 -1.54 28.17 4.03
C LEU A 415 -2.32 26.85 4.05
N ALA A 416 -2.15 26.02 5.08
CA ALA A 416 -2.86 24.74 5.22
C ALA A 416 -4.39 24.92 5.13
N LYS A 417 -4.94 25.87 5.87
CA LYS A 417 -6.40 26.18 5.86
C LYS A 417 -6.86 26.62 4.48
N ARG A 418 -6.11 27.52 3.82
CA ARG A 418 -6.43 28.00 2.47
C ARG A 418 -6.42 26.87 1.46
N VAL A 419 -5.32 26.13 1.38
CA VAL A 419 -5.16 25.03 0.40
C VAL A 419 -6.20 23.95 0.61
N PHE A 420 -6.47 23.59 1.87
CA PHE A 420 -7.55 22.64 2.16
C PHE A 420 -8.91 23.17 1.69
N SER A 421 -9.26 24.43 1.99
CA SER A 421 -10.53 25.02 1.53
C SER A 421 -10.70 24.97 0.01
N GLU A 422 -9.61 25.09 -0.74
CA GLU A 422 -9.62 25.09 -2.21
C GLU A 422 -9.66 23.66 -2.79
N ALA A 423 -8.98 22.70 -2.16
CA ALA A 423 -8.89 21.31 -2.63
C ALA A 423 -9.98 20.38 -2.06
N ARG A 424 -10.66 20.79 -0.99
CA ARG A 424 -11.55 19.92 -0.19
C ARG A 424 -12.58 19.18 -1.02
N GLU A 425 -13.24 19.85 -1.96
CA GLU A 425 -14.29 19.22 -2.76
C GLU A 425 -13.78 18.22 -3.79
N CYS A 426 -12.49 18.28 -4.14
CA CYS A 426 -11.83 17.35 -5.05
C CYS A 426 -11.28 16.10 -4.32
N TYR A 427 -11.08 16.16 -3.00
CA TYR A 427 -10.65 15.00 -2.22
C TYR A 427 -11.78 13.98 -2.04
N HIS A 428 -11.39 12.71 -1.95
CA HIS A 428 -12.28 11.66 -1.46
C HIS A 428 -12.77 11.96 -0.04
N PRO A 429 -14.03 11.67 0.34
CA PRO A 429 -14.56 11.94 1.68
C PRO A 429 -13.68 11.42 2.83
N ILE A 430 -13.12 10.21 2.71
CA ILE A 430 -12.19 9.64 3.69
C ILE A 430 -10.93 10.51 3.83
N ALA A 431 -10.34 10.95 2.71
CA ALA A 431 -9.19 11.84 2.73
C ALA A 431 -9.51 13.21 3.36
N ARG A 432 -10.72 13.75 3.12
CA ARG A 432 -11.20 14.96 3.81
C ARG A 432 -11.24 14.75 5.32
N GLY A 433 -11.83 13.65 5.77
CA GLY A 433 -11.93 13.32 7.20
C GLY A 433 -10.57 13.23 7.88
N VAL A 434 -9.56 12.66 7.19
CA VAL A 434 -8.18 12.64 7.71
C VAL A 434 -7.61 14.06 7.88
N VAL A 435 -7.75 14.93 6.88
CA VAL A 435 -7.24 16.31 6.99
C VAL A 435 -7.99 17.11 8.05
N GLU A 436 -9.31 16.95 8.13
CA GLU A 436 -10.15 17.56 9.17
C GLU A 436 -9.72 17.11 10.58
N SER A 437 -9.38 15.83 10.75
CA SER A 437 -8.85 15.31 12.03
C SER A 437 -7.51 15.92 12.42
N ILE A 438 -6.62 16.18 11.44
CA ILE A 438 -5.34 16.84 11.66
C ILE A 438 -5.58 18.28 12.15
N PHE A 439 -6.52 18.98 11.52
CA PHE A 439 -6.85 20.35 11.90
C PHE A 439 -7.46 20.39 13.31
N ALA A 440 -8.42 19.53 13.61
CA ALA A 440 -9.05 19.46 14.93
C ALA A 440 -8.04 19.20 16.08
N LYS A 441 -6.92 18.53 15.80
CA LYS A 441 -5.87 18.24 16.78
C LYS A 441 -4.86 19.38 16.97
N HIS A 442 -4.64 20.22 15.96
CA HIS A 442 -3.48 21.12 15.90
C HIS A 442 -3.81 22.60 15.67
N LEU A 443 -5.04 22.93 15.29
CA LEU A 443 -5.55 24.27 15.00
C LEU A 443 -6.74 24.58 15.90
#